data_AF-A0A2V8WDM0-F1
#
_entry.id   AF-A0A2V8WDM0-F1
#
_cell.length_a   1.000
_cell.length_b   1.000
_cell.length_c   1.000
_cell.angle_alpha   90.00
_cell.angle_beta   90.00
_cell.angle_gamma   90.00
#
_symmetry.space_group_name_H-M   'P 1'
#
loop_
_entity.id
_entity.type
_entity.pdbx_description
1 polymer ?
#
loop_
_entity_poly.entity_id
_entity_poly.type
_entity_poly.pdbx_seq_one_letter_code
_entity_poly.pdbx_strand_id
1 'polypeptide(L)'
;MHSQLLTTSSGHDVIVLVVETYCNTGISDITDSSGLNFTLRVSHANGCYGTLWEYYAISAAQLNQDNITVLADQCCNTIVSMQVLAVHGANTLGVFDPDPSTPAAVSCPGRGCGDCTANFGKGTCSVSIQTSTLDFVVASTAINDAPSCGPHYQTGQVQGFTSLMPNQNGRFEVDYAITSLPQTTVVFACNGTDASVILVDAISFHGAFDT
;
A
#
# COMPACT_ATOMS: atom_id res chain seq x y z
N MET A 1 6.96 1.28 -17.79
CA MET A 1 8.04 1.73 -16.90
C MET A 1 7.52 2.90 -16.10
N HIS A 2 7.71 2.87 -14.79
CA HIS A 2 7.52 4.02 -13.90
C HIS A 2 8.74 4.14 -13.01
N SER A 3 9.06 5.35 -12.55
CA SER A 3 10.19 5.60 -11.68
C SER A 3 9.88 6.66 -10.65
N GLN A 4 10.44 6.53 -9.45
CA GLN A 4 10.31 7.50 -8.38
C GLN A 4 11.64 7.69 -7.66
N LEU A 5 11.93 8.95 -7.29
CA LEU A 5 13.09 9.29 -6.48
C LEU A 5 12.75 9.17 -4.99
N LEU A 6 13.63 8.54 -4.22
CA LEU A 6 13.53 8.44 -2.78
C LEU A 6 14.76 9.08 -2.11
N THR A 7 14.53 9.88 -1.07
CA THR A 7 15.58 10.39 -0.19
C THR A 7 15.18 10.07 1.23
N THR A 8 16.10 9.49 1.99
CA THR A 8 15.89 9.19 3.40
C THR A 8 16.75 10.08 4.28
N SER A 9 16.39 10.19 5.55
CA SER A 9 17.20 10.89 6.57
C SER A 9 18.20 9.96 7.27
N SER A 10 18.06 8.64 7.11
CA SER A 10 18.87 7.64 7.80
C SER A 10 19.06 6.36 6.95
N GLY A 11 19.95 5.47 7.37
CA GLY A 11 20.03 4.10 6.83
C GLY A 11 19.28 3.11 7.72
N HIS A 12 19.16 1.86 7.27
CA HIS A 12 18.36 0.82 7.93
C HIS A 12 16.86 1.15 7.95
N ASP A 13 16.42 1.93 6.97
CA ASP A 13 15.00 2.18 6.75
C ASP A 13 14.41 1.00 5.96
N VAL A 14 13.20 0.60 6.31
CA VAL A 14 12.42 -0.33 5.48
C VAL A 14 11.80 0.49 4.35
N ILE A 15 12.16 0.16 3.12
CA ILE A 15 11.63 0.79 1.91
C ILE A 15 10.46 -0.03 1.41
N VAL A 16 9.29 0.56 1.29
CA VAL A 16 8.08 -0.08 0.74
C VAL A 16 7.80 0.50 -0.62
N LEU A 17 7.61 -0.38 -1.60
CA LEU A 17 7.23 -0.04 -2.96
C LEU A 17 5.86 -0.67 -3.22
N VAL A 18 4.86 0.18 -3.48
CA VAL A 18 3.54 -0.24 -3.93
C VAL A 18 3.39 0.11 -5.40
N VAL A 19 2.90 -0.85 -6.20
CA VAL A 19 2.67 -0.68 -7.63
C VAL A 19 1.28 -1.15 -7.98
N GLU A 20 0.56 -0.37 -8.77
CA GLU A 20 -0.67 -0.81 -9.41
C GLU A 20 -0.40 -1.17 -10.89
N THR A 21 -0.87 -2.34 -11.30
CA THR A 21 -0.89 -2.74 -12.71
C THR A 21 -2.29 -3.09 -13.21
N TYR A 22 -2.47 -3.09 -14.53
CA TYR A 22 -3.73 -3.39 -15.21
C TYR A 22 -3.76 -4.81 -15.81
N CYS A 23 -4.95 -5.43 -15.89
CA CYS A 23 -5.20 -6.72 -16.56
C CYS A 23 -4.20 -7.85 -16.27
N ASN A 24 -3.93 -8.12 -14.98
CA ASN A 24 -3.01 -9.16 -14.54
C ASN A 24 -1.57 -9.00 -15.07
N THR A 25 -1.17 -7.78 -15.43
CA THR A 25 0.22 -7.50 -15.80
C THR A 25 1.12 -7.72 -14.60
N GLY A 26 2.15 -8.54 -14.75
CA GLY A 26 3.17 -8.77 -13.74
C GLY A 26 4.26 -7.71 -13.75
N ILE A 27 5.05 -7.71 -12.68
CA ILE A 27 6.30 -6.96 -12.61
C ILE A 27 7.43 -7.89 -13.04
N SER A 28 8.18 -7.47 -14.07
CA SER A 28 9.32 -8.24 -14.60
C SER A 28 10.62 -7.90 -13.90
N ASP A 29 10.81 -6.64 -13.53
CA ASP A 29 12.04 -6.17 -12.93
C ASP A 29 11.83 -4.89 -12.08
N ILE A 30 12.66 -4.74 -11.06
CA ILE A 30 12.77 -3.55 -10.23
C ILE A 30 14.25 -3.18 -10.18
N THR A 31 14.59 -2.07 -10.83
CA THR A 31 15.96 -1.56 -10.85
C THR A 31 16.08 -0.37 -9.91
N ASP A 32 17.21 -0.31 -9.21
CA ASP A 32 17.49 0.72 -8.21
C ASP A 32 18.92 1.27 -8.39
N SER A 33 19.13 2.55 -8.10
CA SER A 33 20.43 3.20 -8.29
C SER A 33 21.41 3.03 -7.12
N SER A 34 20.91 2.74 -5.93
CA SER A 34 21.69 2.53 -4.71
C SER A 34 21.96 1.05 -4.39
N GLY A 35 21.40 0.14 -5.18
CA GLY A 35 21.58 -1.31 -5.05
C GLY A 35 20.63 -1.96 -4.05
N LEU A 36 19.46 -1.37 -3.79
CA LEU A 36 18.40 -1.99 -3.01
C LEU A 36 17.93 -3.30 -3.67
N ASN A 37 17.71 -4.33 -2.85
CA ASN A 37 17.18 -5.61 -3.30
C ASN A 37 15.72 -5.77 -2.85
N PHE A 38 14.78 -5.53 -3.75
CA PHE A 38 13.35 -5.61 -3.47
C PHE A 38 12.86 -7.07 -3.44
N THR A 39 12.15 -7.41 -2.37
CA THR A 39 11.47 -8.70 -2.18
C THR A 39 9.97 -8.50 -2.29
N LEU A 40 9.29 -9.35 -3.08
CA LEU A 40 7.83 -9.33 -3.15
C LEU A 40 7.25 -9.74 -1.79
N ARG A 41 6.44 -8.87 -1.20
CA ARG A 41 5.69 -9.14 0.03
C ARG A 41 4.36 -9.81 -0.28
N VAL A 42 3.55 -9.17 -1.12
CA VAL A 42 2.23 -9.63 -1.48
C VAL A 42 1.79 -9.04 -2.81
N SER A 43 0.95 -9.77 -3.54
CA SER A 43 0.19 -9.21 -4.65
C SER A 43 -1.26 -9.68 -4.60
N HIS A 44 -2.18 -8.80 -5.00
CA HIS A 44 -3.60 -9.11 -5.02
C HIS A 44 -4.28 -8.48 -6.23
N ALA A 45 -5.02 -9.29 -6.98
CA ALA A 45 -5.63 -8.90 -8.24
C ALA A 45 -7.16 -8.90 -8.16
N ASN A 46 -7.79 -8.02 -8.92
CA ASN A 46 -9.21 -8.07 -9.25
C ASN A 46 -9.40 -8.09 -10.77
N GLY A 47 -8.84 -9.12 -11.41
CA GLY A 47 -8.87 -9.29 -12.86
C GLY A 47 -8.32 -8.07 -13.60
N CYS A 48 -9.13 -7.51 -14.49
CA CYS A 48 -8.77 -6.30 -15.24
C CYS A 48 -9.04 -4.99 -14.52
N TYR A 49 -9.53 -5.00 -13.28
CA TYR A 49 -9.83 -3.77 -12.54
C TYR A 49 -8.63 -3.24 -11.72
N GLY A 50 -7.54 -3.99 -11.67
CA GLY A 50 -6.32 -3.59 -10.97
C GLY A 50 -5.63 -4.77 -10.31
N THR A 51 -4.31 -4.71 -10.19
CA THR A 51 -3.50 -5.58 -9.35
C THR A 51 -2.57 -4.71 -8.53
N LEU A 52 -2.63 -4.85 -7.21
CA LEU A 52 -1.67 -4.22 -6.30
C LEU A 52 -0.52 -5.18 -6.04
N TRP A 53 0.69 -4.65 -6.10
CA TRP A 53 1.92 -5.34 -5.74
C TRP A 53 2.62 -4.54 -4.66
N GLU A 54 2.98 -5.21 -3.58
CA GLU A 54 3.80 -4.62 -2.53
C GLU A 54 5.13 -5.36 -2.44
N TYR A 55 6.20 -4.58 -2.52
CA TYR A 55 7.57 -5.02 -2.35
C TYR A 55 8.20 -4.28 -1.18
N TYR A 56 9.22 -4.88 -0.59
CA TYR A 56 10.04 -4.20 0.40
C TYR A 56 11.53 -4.44 0.17
N ALA A 57 12.34 -3.49 0.62
CA ALA A 57 13.79 -3.60 0.72
C ALA A 57 14.25 -2.97 2.04
N ILE A 58 15.50 -3.20 2.43
CA ILE A 58 16.12 -2.57 3.60
C ILE A 58 17.33 -1.80 3.12
N SER A 59 17.37 -0.50 3.40
CA SER A 59 18.52 0.33 3.05
C SER A 59 19.68 0.05 4.02
N ALA A 60 20.92 -0.09 3.53
CA ALA A 60 22.08 -0.20 4.41
C ALA A 60 22.60 1.18 4.89
N ALA A 61 22.28 2.23 4.13
CA ALA A 61 22.73 3.59 4.35
C ALA A 61 21.64 4.59 3.96
N GLN A 62 21.86 5.85 4.30
CA GLN A 62 21.00 6.94 3.85
C GLN A 62 20.94 6.98 2.32
N LEU A 63 19.73 7.06 1.78
CA LEU A 63 19.46 7.19 0.37
C LEU A 63 19.37 8.68 0.00
N ASN A 64 19.94 9.05 -1.13
CA ASN A 64 19.89 10.42 -1.65
C ASN A 64 19.54 10.41 -3.13
N GLN A 65 18.33 10.86 -3.45
CA GLN A 65 17.77 10.84 -4.80
C GLN A 65 17.89 9.46 -5.47
N ASP A 66 17.65 8.42 -4.70
CA ASP A 66 17.70 7.05 -5.18
C ASP A 66 16.57 6.79 -6.18
N ASN A 67 16.91 6.36 -7.39
CA ASN A 67 15.98 6.21 -8.48
C ASN A 67 15.49 4.76 -8.61
N ILE A 68 14.31 4.51 -8.06
CA ILE A 68 13.66 3.20 -8.11
C ILE A 68 12.74 3.16 -9.32
N THR A 69 12.99 2.19 -10.21
CA THR A 69 12.28 2.03 -11.47
C THR A 69 11.66 0.65 -11.57
N VAL A 70 10.40 0.60 -11.95
CA VAL A 70 9.61 -0.63 -12.11
C VAL A 70 9.33 -0.90 -13.59
N LEU A 71 9.57 -2.15 -14.00
CA LEU A 71 9.27 -2.67 -15.32
C LEU A 71 8.19 -3.75 -15.25
N ALA A 72 7.20 -3.65 -16.13
CA ALA A 72 6.15 -4.65 -16.30
C ALA A 72 6.62 -5.78 -17.22
N ASP A 73 6.01 -6.96 -17.07
CA ASP A 73 6.23 -8.10 -17.97
C ASP A 73 5.52 -7.96 -19.33
N GLN A 74 4.61 -7.00 -19.43
CA GLN A 74 3.87 -6.65 -20.63
C GLN A 74 4.18 -5.22 -21.07
N CYS A 75 4.24 -5.01 -22.38
CA CYS A 75 4.46 -3.69 -22.97
C CYS A 75 3.23 -2.77 -22.82
N CYS A 76 3.44 -1.48 -23.07
CA CYS A 76 2.39 -0.47 -23.28
C CYS A 76 1.52 -0.12 -22.04
N ASN A 77 1.95 0.87 -21.24
CA ASN A 77 1.14 1.56 -20.22
C ASN A 77 0.34 0.65 -19.26
N THR A 78 0.95 -0.46 -18.86
CA THR A 78 0.33 -1.47 -17.98
C THR A 78 0.55 -1.20 -16.49
N ILE A 79 1.59 -0.44 -16.13
CA ILE A 79 1.75 0.13 -14.79
C ILE A 79 0.91 1.40 -14.74
N VAL A 80 -0.05 1.44 -13.83
CA VAL A 80 -0.99 2.55 -13.66
C VAL A 80 -0.37 3.62 -12.77
N SER A 81 0.20 3.21 -11.64
CA SER A 81 0.87 4.10 -10.70
C SER A 81 1.84 3.31 -9.81
N MET A 82 2.70 4.04 -9.11
CA MET A 82 3.56 3.51 -8.07
C MET A 82 3.77 4.54 -6.97
N GLN A 83 4.04 4.06 -5.76
CA GLN A 83 4.50 4.86 -4.63
C GLN A 83 5.61 4.13 -3.89
N VAL A 84 6.67 4.86 -3.59
CA VAL A 84 7.77 4.43 -2.73
C VAL A 84 7.77 5.26 -1.45
N LEU A 85 7.89 4.61 -0.30
CA LEU A 85 8.04 5.27 0.99
C LEU A 85 9.11 4.57 1.83
N ALA A 86 9.69 5.30 2.78
CA ALA A 86 10.66 4.77 3.74
C ALA A 86 10.06 4.84 5.15
N VAL A 87 10.13 3.72 5.87
CA VAL A 87 9.73 3.62 7.28
C VAL A 87 10.98 3.56 8.15
N HIS A 88 11.26 4.66 8.82
CA HIS A 88 12.37 4.76 9.76
C HIS A 88 12.03 4.13 11.12
N GLY A 89 12.96 3.38 11.72
CA GLY A 89 12.78 2.74 13.02
C GLY A 89 12.02 1.40 12.98
N ALA A 90 11.70 0.91 11.77
CA ALA A 90 11.12 -0.42 11.58
C ALA A 90 12.07 -1.53 12.06
N ASN A 91 11.50 -2.65 12.50
CA ASN A 91 12.24 -3.83 12.91
C ASN A 91 12.77 -4.58 11.68
N THR A 92 14.05 -4.39 11.36
CA THR A 92 14.67 -5.02 10.17
C THR A 92 14.85 -6.54 10.28
N LEU A 93 14.71 -7.13 11.47
CA LEU A 93 14.75 -8.59 11.67
C LEU A 93 13.36 -9.25 11.57
N GLY A 94 12.30 -8.47 11.78
CA GLY A 94 10.91 -8.87 11.69
C GLY A 94 10.09 -7.71 11.15
N VAL A 95 10.22 -7.46 9.84
CA VAL A 95 9.73 -6.25 9.16
C VAL A 95 8.23 -6.09 9.26
N PHE A 96 7.49 -7.19 9.17
CA PHE A 96 6.02 -7.18 9.16
C PHE A 96 5.46 -7.74 10.46
N ASP A 97 4.28 -7.26 10.83
CA ASP A 97 3.55 -7.76 12.00
C ASP A 97 3.32 -9.28 11.86
N PRO A 98 3.64 -10.07 12.90
CA PRO A 98 3.50 -11.52 12.87
C PRO A 98 2.05 -12.02 13.02
N ASP A 99 1.08 -11.14 13.27
CA ASP A 99 -0.32 -11.53 13.33
C ASP A 99 -0.76 -12.17 12.00
N PRO A 100 -1.46 -13.32 12.02
CA PRO A 100 -1.82 -14.02 10.79
C PRO A 100 -2.83 -13.27 9.91
N SER A 101 -3.42 -12.17 10.38
CA SER A 101 -4.29 -11.33 9.56
C SER A 101 -3.52 -10.35 8.65
N THR A 102 -2.20 -10.21 8.79
CA THR A 102 -1.37 -9.32 7.97
C THR A 102 -0.49 -10.10 6.96
N PRO A 103 -0.53 -9.74 5.65
CA PRO A 103 -1.34 -8.70 5.03
C PRO A 103 -2.78 -9.19 4.79
N ALA A 104 -3.71 -8.26 4.63
CA ALA A 104 -5.08 -8.55 4.19
C ALA A 104 -5.44 -7.78 2.93
N ALA A 105 -6.20 -8.41 2.03
CA ALA A 105 -6.65 -7.79 0.79
C ALA A 105 -8.10 -8.15 0.47
N VAL A 106 -8.76 -7.28 -0.30
CA VAL A 106 -10.12 -7.51 -0.79
C VAL A 106 -10.29 -6.99 -2.22
N SER A 107 -11.11 -7.69 -3.01
CA SER A 107 -11.51 -7.29 -4.37
C SER A 107 -12.92 -6.72 -4.36
N CYS A 108 -13.13 -5.60 -5.06
CA CYS A 108 -14.37 -4.83 -5.07
C CYS A 108 -14.88 -4.54 -6.49
N PRO A 109 -16.20 -4.71 -6.79
CA PRO A 109 -17.21 -5.30 -5.92
C PRO A 109 -16.96 -6.81 -5.70
N GLY A 110 -17.30 -7.32 -4.51
CA GLY A 110 -17.03 -8.70 -4.12
C GLY A 110 -17.99 -9.18 -3.03
N ARG A 111 -17.99 -10.48 -2.69
CA ARG A 111 -18.97 -11.06 -1.73
C ARG A 111 -18.97 -10.40 -0.35
N GLY A 112 -17.89 -9.73 0.05
CA GLY A 112 -17.76 -9.02 1.33
C GLY A 112 -17.85 -7.50 1.22
N CYS A 113 -18.12 -6.95 0.03
CA CYS A 113 -18.11 -5.52 -0.23
C CYS A 113 -19.40 -5.12 -0.94
N GLY A 114 -19.90 -3.92 -0.64
CA GLY A 114 -21.04 -3.40 -1.39
C GLY A 114 -20.65 -3.07 -2.84
N ASP A 115 -21.64 -2.85 -3.70
CA ASP A 115 -21.38 -2.44 -5.08
C ASP A 115 -20.90 -0.99 -5.11
N CYS A 116 -19.59 -0.82 -5.15
CA CYS A 116 -18.91 0.46 -5.22
C CYS A 116 -19.09 1.17 -6.57
N THR A 117 -19.44 0.41 -7.63
CA THR A 117 -19.66 0.90 -9.00
C THR A 117 -21.11 1.33 -9.25
N ALA A 118 -22.00 1.11 -8.28
CA ALA A 118 -23.41 1.44 -8.42
C ALA A 118 -23.64 2.95 -8.54
N ASN A 119 -24.48 3.36 -9.50
CA ASN A 119 -24.89 4.75 -9.68
C ASN A 119 -25.67 5.33 -8.47
N PHE A 120 -26.26 4.47 -7.64
CA PHE A 120 -27.01 4.83 -6.43
C PHE A 120 -26.72 3.85 -5.31
N GLY A 121 -26.51 4.36 -4.09
CA GLY A 121 -26.23 3.51 -2.93
C GLY A 121 -24.87 2.82 -3.01
N LYS A 122 -23.83 3.57 -3.41
CA LYS A 122 -22.45 3.08 -3.46
C LYS A 122 -22.10 2.41 -2.14
N GLY A 123 -21.73 1.15 -2.22
CA GLY A 123 -21.38 0.35 -1.06
C GLY A 123 -20.10 0.82 -0.36
N THR A 124 -19.76 0.11 0.72
CA THR A 124 -18.43 0.21 1.34
C THR A 124 -17.61 -1.02 0.95
N CYS A 125 -16.39 -0.76 0.51
CA CYS A 125 -15.33 -1.75 0.32
C CYS A 125 -14.37 -1.60 1.50
N SER A 126 -14.18 -2.65 2.29
CA SER A 126 -13.33 -2.58 3.47
C SER A 126 -12.56 -3.85 3.71
N VAL A 127 -11.42 -3.69 4.37
CA VAL A 127 -10.55 -4.76 4.83
C VAL A 127 -10.06 -4.43 6.23
N SER A 128 -9.79 -5.46 7.03
CA SER A 128 -9.32 -5.29 8.39
C SER A 128 -8.19 -6.24 8.72
N ILE A 129 -7.26 -5.76 9.52
CA ILE A 129 -6.17 -6.52 10.11
C ILE A 129 -6.21 -6.37 11.64
N GLN A 130 -5.42 -7.18 12.32
CA GLN A 130 -5.01 -6.99 13.71
C GLN A 130 -3.52 -6.68 13.71
N THR A 131 -3.07 -5.95 14.74
CA THR A 131 -1.65 -5.74 14.97
C THR A 131 -1.28 -6.30 16.33
N SER A 132 -0.17 -7.01 16.40
CA SER A 132 0.41 -7.58 17.61
C SER A 132 1.51 -6.71 18.20
N THR A 133 1.94 -5.65 17.51
CA THR A 133 2.98 -4.73 17.97
C THR A 133 2.61 -3.24 17.80
N LEU A 134 3.65 -2.38 17.81
CA LEU A 134 3.59 -0.98 17.38
C LEU A 134 3.93 -1.00 15.89
N ASP A 135 3.01 -0.60 15.02
CA ASP A 135 3.16 -0.81 13.58
C ASP A 135 2.86 0.45 12.76
N PHE A 136 3.57 0.59 11.65
CA PHE A 136 3.21 1.47 10.53
C PHE A 136 2.31 0.68 9.59
N VAL A 137 1.01 0.99 9.59
CA VAL A 137 0.02 0.34 8.74
C VAL A 137 -0.06 1.08 7.42
N VAL A 138 0.13 0.37 6.31
CA VAL A 138 -0.02 0.90 4.95
C VAL A 138 -1.30 0.36 4.36
N ALA A 139 -2.12 1.25 3.81
CA ALA A 139 -3.31 0.89 3.04
C ALA A 139 -3.15 1.39 1.61
N SER A 140 -3.17 0.46 0.66
CA SER A 140 -3.04 0.74 -0.76
C SER A 140 -4.35 0.40 -1.46
N THR A 141 -4.81 1.30 -2.32
CA THR A 141 -6.08 1.13 -3.03
C THR A 141 -5.90 1.33 -4.52
N ALA A 142 -6.28 0.33 -5.30
CA ALA A 142 -6.55 0.48 -6.72
C ALA A 142 -7.99 0.98 -6.89
N ILE A 143 -8.15 2.01 -7.71
CA ILE A 143 -9.38 2.73 -8.01
C ILE A 143 -9.53 2.70 -9.54
N ASN A 144 -10.74 2.47 -10.04
CA ASN A 144 -10.91 2.41 -11.49
C ASN A 144 -10.88 3.81 -12.15
N ASP A 145 -11.80 4.68 -11.72
CA ASP A 145 -12.04 6.00 -12.31
C ASP A 145 -12.89 6.89 -11.38
N ALA A 146 -12.57 6.90 -10.09
CA ALA A 146 -13.31 7.62 -9.07
C ALA A 146 -12.40 8.45 -8.15
N PRO A 147 -12.95 9.37 -7.33
CA PRO A 147 -12.21 10.08 -6.30
C PRO A 147 -11.57 9.16 -5.25
N SER A 148 -10.74 9.71 -4.35
CA SER A 148 -10.14 8.95 -3.25
C SER A 148 -11.20 8.30 -2.34
N CYS A 149 -10.77 7.45 -1.42
CA CYS A 149 -11.61 6.85 -0.39
C CYS A 149 -12.06 7.84 0.70
N GLY A 150 -11.33 8.95 0.86
CA GLY A 150 -11.55 9.98 1.88
C GLY A 150 -12.75 10.94 1.75
N PRO A 151 -13.24 11.37 0.56
CA PRO A 151 -14.19 12.48 0.42
C PRO A 151 -15.55 12.31 1.10
N HIS A 152 -15.96 11.07 1.40
CA HIS A 152 -17.22 10.79 2.11
C HIS A 152 -17.08 10.84 3.64
N TYR A 153 -15.87 11.03 4.15
CA TYR A 153 -15.59 11.26 5.57
C TYR A 153 -15.54 12.75 5.88
N GLN A 154 -15.90 13.12 7.11
CA GLN A 154 -15.93 14.52 7.56
C GLN A 154 -14.57 15.23 7.44
N THR A 155 -13.48 14.48 7.60
CA THR A 155 -12.10 14.96 7.51
C THR A 155 -11.56 14.95 6.07
N GLY A 156 -12.30 14.41 5.11
CA GLY A 156 -11.82 14.18 3.75
C GLY A 156 -10.80 13.04 3.62
N GLN A 157 -10.63 12.22 4.66
CA GLN A 157 -9.69 11.10 4.74
C GLN A 157 -10.37 9.89 5.40
N VAL A 158 -9.92 8.68 5.07
CA VAL A 158 -10.41 7.47 5.74
C VAL A 158 -10.16 7.57 7.24
N GLN A 159 -11.15 7.22 8.06
CA GLN A 159 -11.07 7.38 9.51
C GLN A 159 -9.86 6.64 10.10
N GLY A 160 -8.99 7.38 10.81
CA GLY A 160 -7.79 6.82 11.44
C GLY A 160 -6.58 6.74 10.52
N PHE A 161 -6.73 7.11 9.25
CA PHE A 161 -5.67 7.10 8.25
C PHE A 161 -5.33 8.51 7.76
N THR A 162 -4.08 8.68 7.36
CA THR A 162 -3.56 9.87 6.70
C THR A 162 -3.18 9.52 5.27
N SER A 163 -3.59 10.34 4.31
CA SER A 163 -3.23 10.13 2.91
C SER A 163 -1.77 10.50 2.67
N LEU A 164 -0.98 9.52 2.22
CA LEU A 164 0.40 9.70 1.77
C LEU A 164 0.43 10.15 0.31
N MET A 165 -0.49 9.62 -0.49
CA MET A 165 -0.63 9.90 -1.89
C MET A 165 -2.13 9.92 -2.25
N PRO A 166 -2.78 11.10 -2.15
CA PRO A 166 -4.20 11.21 -2.46
C PRO A 166 -4.40 11.03 -3.96
N ASN A 167 -5.05 9.92 -4.32
CA ASN A 167 -5.59 9.59 -5.63
C ASN A 167 -4.84 10.17 -6.85
N GLN A 168 -3.79 9.47 -7.30
CA GLN A 168 -3.15 9.78 -8.57
C GLN A 168 -4.09 9.43 -9.74
N ASN A 169 -4.47 10.46 -10.51
CA ASN A 169 -5.21 10.34 -11.77
C ASN A 169 -6.56 9.60 -11.70
N GLY A 170 -7.19 9.54 -10.53
CA GLY A 170 -8.45 8.81 -10.34
C GLY A 170 -8.28 7.31 -10.14
N ARG A 171 -7.06 6.82 -9.89
CA ARG A 171 -6.73 5.39 -10.00
C ARG A 171 -5.98 4.74 -8.85
N PHE A 172 -5.19 5.50 -8.10
CA PHE A 172 -4.31 4.89 -7.11
C PHE A 172 -4.18 5.77 -5.88
N GLU A 173 -4.36 5.19 -4.71
CA GLU A 173 -4.24 5.87 -3.43
C GLU A 173 -3.41 5.05 -2.45
N VAL A 174 -2.57 5.74 -1.68
CA VAL A 174 -1.84 5.15 -0.55
C VAL A 174 -2.08 6.00 0.69
N ASP A 175 -2.55 5.35 1.74
CA ASP A 175 -2.77 5.91 3.06
C ASP A 175 -1.93 5.16 4.09
N TYR A 176 -1.73 5.78 5.24
CA TYR A 176 -1.06 5.14 6.37
C TYR A 176 -1.72 5.47 7.70
N ALA A 177 -1.51 4.59 8.68
CA ALA A 177 -1.80 4.81 10.08
C ALA A 177 -0.61 4.35 10.93
N ILE A 178 -0.50 4.86 12.15
CA ILE A 178 0.50 4.40 13.13
C ILE A 178 -0.24 3.85 14.34
N THR A 179 -0.04 2.58 14.63
CA THR A 179 -0.62 1.93 15.82
C THR A 179 0.39 1.97 16.95
N SER A 180 0.05 2.59 18.07
CA SER A 180 1.00 2.74 19.20
C SER A 180 1.05 1.54 20.15
N LEU A 181 0.09 0.63 20.00
CA LEU A 181 -0.15 -0.56 20.82
C LEU A 181 -0.85 -1.60 19.93
N PRO A 182 -0.80 -2.90 20.29
CA PRO A 182 -1.53 -3.95 19.60
C PRO A 182 -3.00 -3.58 19.43
N GLN A 183 -3.50 -3.67 18.20
CA GLN A 183 -4.89 -3.39 17.86
C GLN A 183 -5.61 -4.68 17.52
N THR A 184 -6.73 -4.95 18.20
CA THR A 184 -7.59 -6.10 17.85
C THR A 184 -8.29 -5.92 16.51
N THR A 185 -8.33 -4.70 15.97
CA THR A 185 -8.97 -4.36 14.71
C THR A 185 -8.48 -3.01 14.20
N VAL A 186 -7.83 -3.01 13.03
CA VAL A 186 -7.57 -1.82 12.21
C VAL A 186 -8.37 -1.99 10.91
N VAL A 187 -9.28 -1.05 10.62
CA VAL A 187 -10.17 -1.14 9.45
C VAL A 187 -9.82 -0.02 8.48
N PHE A 188 -9.54 -0.38 7.23
CA PHE A 188 -9.52 0.56 6.13
C PHE A 188 -10.79 0.38 5.29
N ALA A 189 -11.53 1.46 5.08
CA ALA A 189 -12.84 1.42 4.43
C ALA A 189 -12.99 2.54 3.39
N CYS A 190 -13.08 2.14 2.13
CA CYS A 190 -13.42 3.00 1.01
C CYS A 190 -14.95 3.05 0.86
N ASN A 191 -15.51 4.22 1.14
CA ASN A 191 -16.94 4.45 1.00
C ASN A 191 -17.20 5.33 -0.23
N GLY A 192 -18.16 4.96 -1.07
CA GLY A 192 -18.63 5.84 -2.13
C GLY A 192 -17.64 6.11 -3.28
N THR A 193 -16.59 5.29 -3.41
CA THR A 193 -15.62 5.32 -4.50
C THR A 193 -15.52 3.96 -5.17
N ASP A 194 -15.08 3.94 -6.43
CA ASP A 194 -14.97 2.75 -7.30
C ASP A 194 -13.63 2.05 -7.04
N ALA A 195 -13.39 1.72 -5.76
CA ALA A 195 -12.26 0.90 -5.34
C ALA A 195 -12.39 -0.50 -5.96
N SER A 196 -11.31 -0.98 -6.58
CA SER A 196 -11.23 -2.29 -7.21
C SER A 196 -10.45 -3.30 -6.36
N VAL A 197 -9.42 -2.83 -5.67
CA VAL A 197 -8.62 -3.62 -4.72
C VAL A 197 -8.24 -2.74 -3.54
N ILE A 198 -8.36 -3.25 -2.33
CA ILE A 198 -7.70 -2.68 -1.15
C ILE A 198 -6.72 -3.73 -0.61
N LEU A 199 -5.50 -3.31 -0.31
CA LEU A 199 -4.47 -4.08 0.37
C LEU A 199 -4.03 -3.33 1.62
N VAL A 200 -4.00 -4.01 2.77
CA VAL A 200 -3.50 -3.46 4.03
C VAL A 200 -2.43 -4.39 4.60
N ASP A 201 -1.28 -3.83 4.93
CA ASP A 201 -0.20 -4.52 5.64
C ASP A 201 0.33 -3.66 6.80
N ALA A 202 1.05 -4.29 7.73
CA ALA A 202 1.59 -3.66 8.92
C ALA A 202 3.09 -3.92 9.03
N ILE A 203 3.86 -2.84 9.15
CA ILE A 203 5.31 -2.87 9.31
C ILE A 203 5.63 -2.62 10.76
N SER A 204 6.23 -3.61 11.42
CA SER A 204 6.53 -3.54 12.84
C SER A 204 7.68 -2.60 13.11
N PHE A 205 7.49 -1.74 14.10
CA PHE A 205 8.58 -0.98 14.70
C PHE A 205 9.35 -1.85 15.69
N HIS A 206 10.59 -1.47 15.98
CA HIS A 206 11.27 -2.03 17.14
C HIS A 206 10.41 -1.76 18.38
N GLY A 207 10.00 -2.82 19.07
CA GLY A 207 9.25 -2.71 20.31
C GLY A 207 10.01 -1.79 21.27
N ALA A 208 9.29 -0.87 21.93
CA ALA A 208 9.85 0.10 22.87
C ALA A 208 10.40 -0.52 24.17
N PHE A 209 10.98 -1.73 24.12
CA PHE A 209 11.41 -2.51 25.28
C PHE A 209 12.82 -3.11 25.16
N ASP A 210 13.68 -2.55 24.32
CA ASP A 210 15.12 -2.81 24.38
C ASP A 210 15.89 -1.54 24.80
N THR A 211 15.89 -1.27 26.11
CA THR A 211 16.90 -0.46 26.81
C THR A 211 17.54 -1.31 27.90
#